data_AF-A0A1W0CDK7-F1
#
_entry.id   AF-A0A1W0CDK7-F1
#
_cell.length_a   1.000
_cell.length_b   1.000
_cell.length_c   1.000
_cell.angle_alpha   90.00
_cell.angle_beta   90.00
_cell.angle_gamma   90.00
#
_symmetry.space_group_name_H-M   'P 1'
#
loop_
_entity.id
_entity.type
_entity.pdbx_description
1 polymer ?
#
loop_
_entity_poly.entity_id
_entity_poly.type
_entity_poly.pdbx_seq_one_letter_code
_entity_poly.pdbx_strand_id
1 'polypeptide(L)'
;MSGTALIPQMLDAGLAAIQLASGDGVRLRITHIALGDAAYTPHPSQLGLRHEIVRYPIADGKSTGPRQLHLTALADDSAEFWVREVAFILENGKALAVWSHPSQALVYKQAGLELLLAYDLTLAGVPPDSVIVQSTGAGLNLHLAEELASLAGAVVAGMNADLQQDEQLASLRADVAELAAVDSRVAAEHTVQLAALAESSRKSERRLDALFSLQALAHDSLLEVEIANSAALIQMQTLLLKGTTL
;
A
#
# COMPACT_ATOMS: atom_id res chain seq x y z
N MET A 1 -0.90 -11.76 33.97
CA MET A 1 -2.19 -12.19 33.39
C MET A 1 -2.54 -13.51 34.04
N SER A 2 -3.42 -13.47 35.04
CA SER A 2 -3.75 -14.65 35.84
C SER A 2 -4.74 -15.51 35.04
N GLY A 3 -4.26 -16.61 34.45
CA GLY A 3 -5.15 -17.65 33.94
C GLY A 3 -5.93 -18.19 35.12
N THR A 4 -7.20 -17.83 35.24
CA THR A 4 -8.07 -18.39 36.27
C THR A 4 -8.29 -19.85 35.92
N ALA A 5 -7.55 -20.74 36.58
CA ALA A 5 -7.78 -22.17 36.47
C ALA A 5 -9.20 -22.46 36.97
N LEU A 6 -10.12 -22.68 36.04
CA LEU A 6 -11.47 -23.12 36.36
C LEU A 6 -11.38 -24.60 36.76
N ILE A 7 -12.04 -24.96 37.86
CA ILE A 7 -12.18 -26.35 38.27
C ILE A 7 -13.57 -26.81 37.83
N PRO A 8 -13.72 -27.43 36.65
CA PRO A 8 -15.01 -27.94 36.21
C PRO A 8 -15.39 -29.20 37.01
N GLN A 9 -16.69 -29.42 37.15
CA GLN A 9 -17.24 -30.63 37.72
C GLN A 9 -17.24 -31.73 36.66
N MET A 10 -16.55 -32.84 36.95
CA MET A 10 -16.58 -34.04 36.11
C MET A 10 -17.95 -34.71 36.16
N LEU A 11 -18.44 -35.19 35.02
CA LEU A 11 -19.72 -35.87 34.91
C LEU A 11 -19.55 -37.39 34.86
N ASP A 12 -20.43 -38.12 35.54
CA ASP A 12 -20.41 -39.59 35.60
C ASP A 12 -20.57 -40.20 34.21
N ALA A 13 -21.42 -39.61 33.36
CA ALA A 13 -21.62 -40.05 31.99
C ALA A 13 -20.37 -39.90 31.11
N GLY A 14 -19.58 -38.84 31.34
CA GLY A 14 -18.32 -38.58 30.64
C GLY A 14 -17.21 -39.50 31.12
N LEU A 15 -17.08 -39.70 32.44
CA LEU A 15 -16.13 -40.64 33.04
C LEU A 15 -16.41 -42.07 32.59
N ALA A 16 -17.68 -42.51 32.61
CA ALA A 16 -18.08 -43.83 32.14
C ALA A 16 -17.78 -44.04 30.65
N ALA A 17 -17.94 -43.00 29.83
CA ALA A 17 -17.59 -43.06 28.42
C ALA A 17 -16.09 -43.24 28.22
N ILE A 18 -15.25 -42.51 28.97
CA ILE A 18 -13.79 -42.67 28.91
C ILE A 18 -13.37 -44.05 29.40
N GLN A 19 -13.98 -44.55 30.48
CA GLN A 19 -13.67 -45.87 31.04
C GLN A 19 -14.02 -46.99 30.06
N LEU A 20 -15.16 -46.88 29.38
CA LEU A 20 -15.57 -47.82 28.33
C LEU A 20 -14.58 -47.80 27.17
N ALA A 21 -14.27 -46.62 26.63
CA ALA A 21 -13.32 -46.48 25.54
C ALA A 21 -11.92 -46.99 25.93
N SER A 22 -11.48 -46.72 27.16
CA SER A 22 -10.19 -47.18 27.68
C SER A 22 -10.14 -48.71 27.85
N GLY A 23 -11.26 -49.35 28.22
CA GLY A 23 -11.40 -50.80 28.21
C GLY A 23 -11.26 -51.41 26.82
N ASP A 24 -11.66 -50.67 25.78
CA ASP A 24 -11.56 -51.05 24.38
C ASP A 24 -10.23 -50.63 23.71
N GLY A 25 -9.30 -50.04 24.48
CA GLY A 25 -8.02 -49.53 23.96
C GLY A 25 -8.13 -48.25 23.12
N VAL A 26 -9.29 -47.58 23.15
CA VAL A 26 -9.60 -46.36 22.41
C VAL A 26 -9.57 -45.15 23.34
N ARG A 27 -9.03 -44.03 22.87
CA ARG A 27 -9.03 -42.76 23.62
C ARG A 27 -10.10 -41.85 23.07
N LEU A 28 -10.94 -41.28 23.95
CA LEU A 28 -11.96 -40.34 23.51
C LEU A 28 -11.38 -38.97 23.20
N ARG A 29 -11.92 -38.35 22.15
CA ARG A 29 -11.54 -37.00 21.72
C ARG A 29 -12.49 -35.95 22.26
N ILE A 30 -11.96 -34.85 22.82
CA ILE A 30 -12.75 -33.63 23.00
C ILE A 30 -12.78 -32.91 21.65
N THR A 31 -13.98 -32.54 21.18
CA THR A 31 -14.18 -31.94 19.85
C THR A 31 -14.76 -30.54 19.90
N HIS A 32 -15.61 -30.25 20.90
CA HIS A 32 -16.30 -28.97 21.01
C HIS A 32 -16.33 -28.47 22.46
N ILE A 33 -16.43 -27.15 22.59
CA ILE A 33 -16.75 -26.45 23.84
C ILE A 33 -18.14 -25.85 23.68
N ALA A 34 -19.07 -26.26 24.54
CA ALA A 34 -20.43 -25.73 24.58
C ALA A 34 -20.52 -24.62 25.64
N LEU A 35 -21.24 -23.54 25.32
CA LEU A 35 -21.49 -22.42 26.22
C LEU A 35 -22.99 -22.23 26.44
N GLY A 36 -23.34 -21.78 27.65
CA GLY A 36 -24.71 -21.47 28.04
C GLY A 36 -24.79 -20.33 29.05
N ASP A 37 -26.01 -19.89 29.34
CA ASP A 37 -26.32 -18.77 30.24
C ASP A 37 -26.99 -19.20 31.56
N ALA A 38 -27.21 -20.49 31.77
CA ALA A 38 -27.75 -20.98 33.03
C ALA A 38 -26.70 -20.91 34.15
N ALA A 39 -27.13 -20.43 35.32
CA ALA A 39 -26.31 -20.30 36.52
C ALA A 39 -26.80 -21.29 37.60
N TYR A 40 -25.95 -22.25 37.99
CA TYR A 40 -26.26 -23.24 39.02
C TYR A 40 -24.98 -23.86 39.59
N THR A 41 -25.13 -24.67 40.64
CA THR A 41 -24.05 -25.52 41.14
C THR A 41 -24.05 -26.85 40.36
N PRO A 42 -22.99 -27.18 39.60
CA PRO A 42 -22.91 -28.43 38.85
C PRO A 42 -23.04 -29.67 39.74
N HIS A 43 -23.58 -30.75 39.19
CA HIS A 43 -23.71 -32.05 39.86
C HIS A 43 -23.17 -33.18 38.95
N PRO A 44 -22.42 -34.17 39.49
CA PRO A 44 -21.89 -35.31 38.74
C PRO A 44 -22.88 -36.08 37.84
N SER A 45 -24.17 -36.16 38.21
CA SER A 45 -25.20 -36.94 37.50
C SER A 45 -25.79 -36.21 36.29
N GLN A 46 -25.36 -34.98 36.02
CA GLN A 46 -25.80 -34.24 34.83
C GLN A 46 -25.27 -34.91 33.56
N LEU A 47 -26.03 -34.74 32.47
CA LEU A 47 -25.66 -35.25 31.15
C LEU A 47 -25.07 -34.17 30.24
N GLY A 48 -25.13 -32.90 30.65
CA GLY A 48 -24.69 -31.75 29.88
C GLY A 48 -25.10 -30.42 30.53
N LEU A 49 -25.05 -29.35 29.74
CA LEU A 49 -25.50 -28.01 30.12
C LEU A 49 -27.02 -27.97 30.37
N ARG A 50 -27.48 -27.03 31.20
CA ARG A 50 -28.92 -26.85 31.44
C ARG A 50 -29.58 -26.03 30.34
N HIS A 51 -28.88 -25.03 29.82
CA HIS A 51 -29.33 -24.20 28.73
C HIS A 51 -28.16 -23.87 27.80
N GLU A 52 -27.91 -24.79 26.87
CA GLU A 52 -26.90 -24.62 25.84
C GLU A 52 -27.36 -23.62 24.79
N ILE A 53 -26.52 -22.63 24.50
CA ILE A 53 -26.78 -21.61 23.47
C ILE A 53 -25.98 -21.93 22.20
N VAL A 54 -24.70 -22.28 22.36
CA VAL A 54 -23.77 -22.44 21.23
C VAL A 54 -22.69 -23.47 21.53
N ARG A 55 -22.17 -24.10 20.46
CA ARG A 55 -20.98 -24.96 20.48
C ARG A 55 -19.91 -24.41 19.55
N TYR A 56 -18.68 -24.30 20.05
CA TYR A 56 -17.51 -23.95 19.25
C TYR A 56 -16.61 -25.16 19.07
N PRO A 57 -16.09 -25.40 17.84
CA PRO A 57 -15.08 -26.42 17.62
C PRO A 57 -13.79 -26.05 18.34
N ILE A 58 -13.04 -27.05 18.79
CA ILE A 58 -11.73 -26.83 19.40
C ILE A 58 -10.73 -26.40 18.31
N ALA A 59 -10.16 -25.22 18.52
CA ALA A 59 -9.19 -24.61 17.62
C ALA A 59 -7.79 -25.20 17.84
N ASP A 60 -7.40 -25.40 19.10
CA ASP A 60 -6.18 -26.10 19.47
C ASP A 60 -6.30 -26.78 20.84
N GLY A 61 -5.46 -27.79 21.11
CA GLY A 61 -5.31 -28.28 22.46
C GLY A 61 -4.08 -29.13 22.68
N LYS A 62 -3.43 -28.89 23.81
CA LYS A 62 -2.18 -29.51 24.21
C LYS A 62 -2.33 -30.18 25.58
N SER A 63 -1.74 -31.36 25.73
CA SER A 63 -1.59 -31.96 27.05
C SER A 63 -0.45 -31.24 27.78
N THR A 64 -0.76 -30.58 28.89
CA THR A 64 0.20 -29.85 29.74
C THR A 64 0.70 -30.70 30.91
N GLY A 65 0.14 -31.89 31.11
CA GLY A 65 0.57 -32.87 32.10
C GLY A 65 -0.27 -34.15 32.03
N PRO A 66 0.00 -35.16 32.88
CA PRO A 66 -0.65 -36.48 32.80
C PRO A 66 -2.19 -36.45 32.90
N ARG A 67 -2.73 -35.37 33.47
CA ARG A 67 -4.17 -35.14 33.70
C ARG A 67 -4.56 -33.69 33.44
N GLN A 68 -3.75 -32.94 32.71
CA GLN A 68 -4.01 -31.54 32.43
C GLN A 68 -4.04 -31.33 30.92
N LEU A 69 -5.15 -30.78 30.44
CA LEU A 69 -5.36 -30.46 29.03
C LEU A 69 -5.60 -28.95 28.93
N HIS A 70 -4.77 -28.28 28.14
CA HIS A 70 -5.02 -26.91 27.73
C HIS A 70 -5.78 -26.93 26.42
N LEU A 71 -6.95 -26.32 26.39
CA LEU A 71 -7.85 -26.28 25.24
C LEU A 71 -8.07 -24.83 24.83
N THR A 72 -8.06 -24.58 23.53
CA THR A 72 -8.44 -23.29 22.98
C THR A 72 -9.58 -23.45 21.97
N ALA A 73 -10.55 -22.56 22.01
CA ALA A 73 -11.57 -22.41 21.00
C ALA A 73 -11.74 -20.93 20.65
N LEU A 74 -12.13 -20.68 19.41
CA LEU A 74 -12.46 -19.35 18.93
C LEU A 74 -13.99 -19.22 18.89
N ALA A 75 -14.50 -18.19 19.54
CA ALA A 75 -15.90 -17.82 19.47
C ALA A 75 -16.05 -16.61 18.55
N ASP A 76 -16.29 -16.87 17.26
CA ASP A 76 -16.35 -15.90 16.16
C ASP A 76 -17.79 -15.59 15.68
N ASP A 77 -18.80 -16.10 16.38
CA ASP A 77 -20.19 -15.92 15.99
C ASP A 77 -20.82 -14.61 16.51
N SER A 78 -22.04 -14.33 16.05
CA SER A 78 -22.82 -13.17 16.48
C SER A 78 -23.65 -13.37 17.75
N ALA A 79 -23.47 -14.49 18.48
CA ALA A 79 -24.24 -14.74 19.70
C ALA A 79 -23.82 -13.78 20.83
N GLU A 80 -24.80 -13.20 21.51
CA GLU A 80 -24.60 -12.25 22.60
C GLU A 80 -25.29 -12.74 23.87
N PHE A 81 -24.51 -13.07 24.89
CA PHE A 81 -25.02 -13.55 26.17
C PHE A 81 -23.94 -13.53 27.25
N TRP A 82 -24.39 -13.60 28.50
CA TRP A 82 -23.50 -13.85 29.63
C TRP A 82 -23.17 -15.33 29.72
N VAL A 83 -21.90 -15.69 29.52
CA VAL A 83 -21.44 -17.06 29.67
C VAL A 83 -21.44 -17.41 31.15
N ARG A 84 -22.30 -18.35 31.55
CA ARG A 84 -22.48 -18.79 32.94
C ARG A 84 -22.29 -20.28 33.12
N GLU A 85 -22.30 -21.02 32.03
CA GLU A 85 -21.92 -22.43 32.01
C GLU A 85 -21.08 -22.78 30.78
N VAL A 86 -20.16 -23.72 30.97
CA VAL A 86 -19.23 -24.21 29.95
C VAL A 86 -19.17 -25.73 30.05
N ALA A 87 -19.32 -26.44 28.93
CA ALA A 87 -19.15 -27.89 28.87
C ALA A 87 -18.12 -28.30 27.83
N PHE A 88 -17.35 -29.33 28.15
CA PHE A 88 -16.39 -29.95 27.25
C PHE A 88 -17.02 -31.19 26.63
N ILE A 89 -17.23 -31.19 25.31
CA ILE A 89 -17.99 -32.21 24.59
C ILE A 89 -17.05 -33.20 23.91
N LEU A 90 -17.28 -34.48 24.16
CA LEU A 90 -16.56 -35.59 23.55
C LEU A 90 -17.10 -35.88 22.13
N GLU A 91 -16.33 -36.59 21.31
CA GLU A 91 -16.71 -36.99 19.94
C GLU A 91 -18.00 -37.82 19.88
N ASN A 92 -18.34 -38.51 20.97
CA ASN A 92 -19.59 -39.26 21.11
C ASN A 92 -20.79 -38.37 21.52
N GLY A 93 -20.60 -37.05 21.60
CA GLY A 93 -21.62 -36.08 21.97
C GLY A 93 -21.89 -35.95 23.47
N LYS A 94 -21.23 -36.74 24.33
CA LYS A 94 -21.39 -36.64 25.79
C LYS A 94 -20.53 -35.50 26.36
N ALA A 95 -21.06 -34.82 27.37
CA ALA A 95 -20.27 -33.85 28.14
C ALA A 95 -19.34 -34.57 29.11
N LEU A 96 -18.06 -34.23 29.07
CA LEU A 96 -17.03 -34.75 29.96
C LEU A 96 -17.07 -34.05 31.32
N ALA A 97 -17.08 -32.72 31.28
CA ALA A 97 -17.04 -31.87 32.44
C ALA A 97 -17.86 -30.61 32.17
N VAL A 98 -18.46 -30.09 33.22
CA VAL A 98 -19.27 -28.88 33.20
C VAL A 98 -18.77 -27.93 34.27
N TRP A 99 -18.55 -26.68 33.88
CA TRP A 99 -18.37 -25.59 34.81
C TRP A 99 -19.61 -24.71 34.79
N SER A 100 -20.13 -24.34 35.96
CA SER A 100 -21.16 -23.31 36.12
C SER A 100 -21.00 -22.68 37.50
N HIS A 101 -21.44 -21.44 37.64
CA HIS A 101 -21.49 -20.76 38.94
C HIS A 101 -22.89 -20.19 39.20
N PRO A 102 -23.44 -20.29 40.42
CA PRO A 102 -24.81 -19.89 40.73
C PRO A 102 -25.06 -18.37 40.63
N SER A 103 -24.02 -17.54 40.76
CA SER A 103 -24.15 -16.08 40.80
C SER A 103 -23.17 -15.31 39.91
N GLN A 104 -22.15 -15.98 39.35
CA GLN A 104 -21.05 -15.32 38.65
C GLN A 104 -21.09 -15.72 37.18
N ALA A 105 -21.12 -14.72 36.30
CA ALA A 105 -20.83 -14.96 34.90
C ALA A 105 -19.32 -15.01 34.70
N LEU A 106 -18.88 -15.92 33.84
CA LEU A 106 -17.49 -16.07 33.48
C LEU A 106 -17.01 -14.89 32.64
N VAL A 107 -17.76 -14.57 31.60
CA VAL A 107 -17.45 -13.52 30.64
C VAL A 107 -18.73 -13.08 29.93
N TYR A 108 -18.78 -11.81 29.51
CA TYR A 108 -19.82 -11.35 28.59
C TYR A 108 -19.33 -11.54 27.16
N LYS A 109 -20.08 -12.30 26.35
CA LYS A 109 -19.82 -12.40 24.93
C LYS A 109 -20.65 -11.34 24.21
N GLN A 110 -19.99 -10.39 23.56
CA GLN A 110 -20.63 -9.37 22.73
C GLN A 110 -20.87 -9.90 21.31
N ALA A 111 -21.94 -9.45 20.65
CA ALA A 111 -22.17 -9.79 19.25
C ALA A 111 -21.03 -9.25 18.36
N GLY A 112 -20.47 -10.12 17.53
CA GLY A 112 -19.47 -9.74 16.52
C GLY A 112 -18.06 -9.46 17.05
N LEU A 113 -17.80 -9.66 18.35
CA LEU A 113 -16.45 -9.64 18.89
C LEU A 113 -15.92 -11.06 19.01
N GLU A 114 -14.76 -11.30 18.40
CA GLU A 114 -14.06 -12.57 18.55
C GLU A 114 -13.53 -12.73 19.98
N LEU A 115 -13.92 -13.83 20.62
CA LEU A 115 -13.45 -14.17 21.96
C LEU A 115 -12.63 -15.45 21.92
N LEU A 116 -11.35 -15.34 22.30
CA LEU A 116 -10.49 -16.49 22.47
C LEU A 116 -10.73 -17.15 23.82
N LEU A 117 -11.22 -18.39 23.78
CA LEU A 117 -11.53 -19.19 24.95
C LEU A 117 -10.38 -20.14 25.22
N ALA A 118 -9.52 -19.83 26.20
CA ALA A 118 -8.42 -20.70 26.62
C ALA A 118 -8.70 -21.28 28.01
N TYR A 119 -8.78 -22.60 28.13
CA TYR A 119 -9.12 -23.30 29.36
C TYR A 119 -8.10 -24.38 29.72
N ASP A 120 -7.73 -24.43 30.99
CA ASP A 120 -6.95 -25.52 31.58
C ASP A 120 -7.90 -26.51 32.28
N LEU A 121 -8.12 -27.66 31.65
CA LEU A 121 -8.93 -28.75 32.18
C LEU A 121 -8.05 -29.72 32.98
N THR A 122 -8.33 -29.87 34.27
CA THR A 122 -7.70 -30.89 35.11
C THR A 122 -8.64 -32.08 35.29
N LEU A 123 -8.25 -33.25 34.76
CA LEU A 123 -9.02 -34.50 34.82
C LEU A 123 -8.78 -35.23 36.16
N ALA A 124 -9.64 -34.97 37.14
CA ALA A 124 -9.64 -35.74 38.39
C ALA A 124 -10.43 -37.04 38.22
N GLY A 125 -9.85 -38.19 38.62
CA GLY A 125 -10.55 -39.48 38.63
C GLY A 125 -10.45 -40.34 37.35
N VAL A 126 -9.63 -39.96 36.36
CA VAL A 126 -9.42 -40.70 35.11
C VAL A 126 -7.98 -41.23 35.03
N PRO A 127 -7.70 -42.40 34.41
CA PRO A 127 -6.34 -42.84 34.13
C PRO A 127 -5.57 -41.81 33.29
N PRO A 128 -4.25 -41.65 33.49
CA PRO A 128 -3.44 -40.76 32.64
C PRO A 128 -3.55 -41.19 31.17
N ASP A 129 -3.50 -40.22 30.25
CA ASP A 129 -3.55 -40.40 28.78
C ASP A 129 -4.87 -40.92 28.18
N SER A 130 -5.96 -40.95 28.93
CA SER A 130 -7.25 -41.49 28.44
C SER A 130 -8.01 -40.58 27.47
N VAL A 131 -7.59 -39.31 27.35
CA VAL A 131 -8.27 -38.28 26.55
C VAL A 131 -7.26 -37.61 25.62
N ILE A 132 -7.65 -37.47 24.36
CA ILE A 132 -6.89 -36.74 23.34
C ILE A 132 -7.72 -35.56 22.84
N VAL A 133 -7.08 -34.52 22.31
CA VAL A 133 -7.78 -33.35 21.78
C VAL A 133 -7.72 -33.39 20.27
N GLN A 134 -8.87 -33.25 19.61
CA GLN A 134 -8.91 -33.08 18.15
C GLN A 134 -8.92 -31.59 17.83
N SER A 135 -7.72 -31.05 17.61
CA SER A 135 -7.51 -29.70 17.10
C SER A 135 -7.86 -29.66 15.62
N THR A 136 -8.60 -28.63 15.20
CA THR A 136 -8.83 -28.34 13.77
C THR A 136 -7.59 -27.76 13.09
N GLY A 137 -6.55 -27.40 13.84
CA GLY A 137 -5.34 -26.75 13.31
C GLY A 137 -5.60 -25.33 12.79
N ALA A 138 -6.83 -24.84 12.91
CA ALA A 138 -7.28 -23.52 12.45
C ALA A 138 -7.07 -22.42 13.48
N GLY A 139 -6.48 -22.74 14.64
CA GLY A 139 -6.22 -21.77 15.69
C GLY A 139 -5.27 -20.67 15.23
N LEU A 140 -5.67 -19.41 15.44
CA LEU A 140 -4.94 -18.13 15.38
C LEU A 140 -4.05 -17.87 14.14
N ASN A 141 -3.18 -18.80 13.74
CA ASN A 141 -2.31 -18.72 12.58
C ASN A 141 -3.09 -18.53 11.27
N LEU A 142 -4.26 -19.18 11.12
CA LEU A 142 -5.09 -19.01 9.92
C LEU A 142 -5.76 -17.64 9.86
N HIS A 143 -6.17 -17.10 11.01
CA HIS A 143 -6.72 -15.74 11.10
C HIS A 143 -5.62 -14.68 10.84
N LEU A 144 -4.42 -14.88 11.39
CA LEU A 144 -3.27 -14.00 11.14
C LEU A 144 -2.76 -14.11 9.70
N ALA A 145 -2.93 -15.26 9.04
CA ALA A 145 -2.46 -15.48 7.67
C ALA A 145 -3.16 -14.56 6.66
N GLU A 146 -4.45 -14.29 6.83
CA GLU A 146 -5.19 -13.39 5.94
C GLU A 146 -4.71 -11.95 6.08
N GLU A 147 -4.52 -11.46 7.31
CA GLU A 147 -3.96 -10.13 7.57
C GLU A 147 -2.51 -10.00 7.12
N LEU A 148 -1.68 -11.03 7.32
CA LEU A 148 -0.31 -11.02 6.83
C LEU A 148 -0.24 -11.07 5.30
N ALA A 149 -1.16 -11.79 4.65
CA ALA A 149 -1.26 -11.83 3.19
C ALA A 149 -1.76 -10.49 2.62
N SER A 150 -2.70 -9.82 3.28
CA SER A 150 -3.20 -8.49 2.89
C SER A 150 -2.08 -7.44 3.00
N LEU A 151 -1.30 -7.47 4.09
CA LEU A 151 -0.13 -6.63 4.28
C LEU A 151 0.95 -6.90 3.24
N ALA A 152 1.25 -8.18 2.96
CA ALA A 152 2.21 -8.55 1.92
C ALA A 152 1.76 -8.04 0.54
N GLY A 153 0.47 -8.16 0.22
CA GLY A 153 -0.11 -7.62 -1.01
C GLY A 153 0.04 -6.11 -1.13
N ALA A 154 -0.22 -5.37 -0.04
CA ALA A 154 -0.03 -3.92 0.00
C ALA A 154 1.45 -3.51 -0.21
N VAL A 155 2.38 -4.24 0.40
CA VAL A 155 3.83 -4.00 0.22
C VAL A 155 4.25 -4.23 -1.23
N VAL A 156 3.81 -5.33 -1.86
CA VAL A 156 4.10 -5.62 -3.27
C VAL A 156 3.48 -4.57 -4.21
N ALA A 157 2.27 -4.13 -3.92
CA ALA A 157 1.61 -3.06 -4.67
C ALA A 157 2.39 -1.74 -4.58
N GLY A 158 2.91 -1.40 -3.39
CA GLY A 158 3.79 -0.25 -3.18
C GLY A 158 5.07 -0.35 -3.99
N MET A 159 5.76 -1.50 -3.93
CA MET A 159 6.99 -1.73 -4.72
C MET A 159 6.76 -1.59 -6.23
N ASN A 160 5.63 -2.08 -6.75
CA ASN A 160 5.30 -1.92 -8.17
C ASN A 160 5.02 -0.47 -8.55
N ALA A 161 4.36 0.30 -7.67
CA ALA A 161 4.11 1.72 -7.89
C ALA A 161 5.42 2.52 -7.90
N ASP A 162 6.36 2.20 -7.00
CA ASP A 162 7.69 2.82 -6.95
C ASP A 162 8.48 2.56 -8.24
N LEU A 163 8.48 1.31 -8.75
CA LEU A 163 9.13 0.98 -10.02
C LEU A 163 8.54 1.76 -11.21
N GLN A 164 7.21 1.90 -11.26
CA GLN A 164 6.55 2.70 -12.30
C GLN A 164 6.92 4.18 -12.20
N GLN A 165 7.03 4.73 -10.98
CA GLN A 165 7.48 6.11 -10.77
C GLN A 165 8.93 6.30 -11.22
N ASP A 166 9.81 5.34 -10.95
CA ASP A 166 11.21 5.39 -11.39
C ASP A 166 11.33 5.37 -12.92
N GLU A 167 10.53 4.53 -13.60
CA GLU A 167 10.47 4.52 -15.07
C GLU A 167 9.97 5.86 -15.63
N GLN A 168 8.93 6.44 -15.04
CA GLN A 168 8.41 7.76 -15.42
C GLN A 168 9.42 8.89 -15.18
N LEU A 169 10.16 8.84 -14.07
CA LEU A 169 11.21 9.81 -13.78
C LEU A 169 12.37 9.67 -14.77
N ALA A 170 12.73 8.46 -15.16
CA ALA A 170 13.76 8.21 -16.16
C ALA A 170 13.34 8.77 -17.53
N SER A 171 12.09 8.55 -17.96
CA SER A 171 11.58 9.10 -19.22
C SER A 171 11.54 10.63 -19.20
N LEU A 172 11.02 11.22 -18.12
CA LEU A 172 10.95 12.68 -18.00
C LEU A 172 12.34 13.33 -18.01
N ARG A 173 13.34 12.68 -17.38
CA ARG A 173 14.73 13.15 -17.43
C ARG A 173 15.31 13.10 -18.85
N ALA A 174 14.98 12.07 -19.62
CA ALA A 174 15.39 11.97 -21.02
C ALA A 174 14.76 13.09 -21.86
N ASP A 175 13.46 13.33 -21.70
CA ASP A 175 12.73 14.39 -22.40
C ASP A 175 13.31 15.78 -22.10
N VAL A 176 13.63 16.06 -20.83
CA VAL A 176 14.26 17.32 -20.42
C VAL A 176 15.65 17.48 -21.04
N ALA A 177 16.44 16.41 -21.13
CA ALA A 177 17.76 16.44 -21.77
C ALA A 177 17.65 16.70 -23.28
N GLU A 178 16.67 16.10 -23.95
CA GLU A 178 16.38 16.38 -25.36
C GLU A 178 15.96 17.84 -25.57
N LEU A 179 15.05 18.35 -24.73
CA LEU A 179 14.59 19.73 -24.80
C LEU A 179 15.76 20.73 -24.63
N ALA A 180 16.67 20.46 -23.69
CA ALA A 180 17.86 21.27 -23.47
C ALA A 180 18.80 21.25 -24.69
N ALA A 181 18.94 20.11 -25.36
CA ALA A 181 19.72 20.00 -26.58
C ALA A 181 19.08 20.81 -27.73
N VAL A 182 17.75 20.75 -27.89
CA VAL A 182 17.02 21.55 -28.89
C VAL A 182 17.19 23.05 -28.62
N ASP A 183 17.02 23.49 -27.37
CA ASP A 183 17.16 24.91 -27.01
C ASP A 183 18.57 25.43 -27.32
N SER A 184 19.60 24.65 -27.00
CA SER A 184 20.99 25.00 -27.35
C SER A 184 21.23 25.13 -28.86
N ARG A 185 20.58 24.28 -29.67
CA ARG A 185 20.67 24.33 -31.13
C ARG A 185 19.97 25.55 -31.70
N VAL A 186 18.75 25.83 -31.23
CA VAL A 186 17.97 27.00 -31.64
C VAL A 186 18.72 28.28 -31.25
N ALA A 187 19.29 28.35 -30.06
CA ALA A 187 20.13 29.47 -29.63
C ALA A 187 21.34 29.65 -30.56
N ALA A 188 22.05 28.57 -30.89
CA ALA A 188 23.17 28.62 -31.83
C ALA A 188 22.73 29.12 -33.21
N GLU A 189 21.64 28.59 -33.77
CA GLU A 189 21.07 29.03 -35.04
C GLU A 189 20.70 30.51 -35.03
N HIS A 190 20.05 30.99 -33.96
CA HIS A 190 19.71 32.39 -33.79
C HIS A 190 20.95 33.29 -33.74
N THR A 191 22.02 32.89 -33.04
CA THR A 191 23.26 33.66 -33.00
C THR A 191 23.92 33.77 -34.38
N VAL A 192 23.90 32.69 -35.17
CA VAL A 192 24.40 32.67 -36.55
C VAL A 192 23.55 33.58 -37.45
N GLN A 193 22.23 33.52 -37.33
CA GLN A 193 21.32 34.39 -38.10
C GLN A 193 21.52 35.87 -37.77
N LEU A 194 21.67 36.22 -36.50
CA LEU A 194 21.95 37.60 -36.07
C LEU A 194 23.30 38.09 -36.60
N ALA A 195 24.33 37.25 -36.57
CA ALA A 195 25.63 37.59 -37.14
C ALA A 195 25.54 37.82 -38.67
N ALA A 196 24.81 36.98 -39.38
CA ALA A 196 24.59 37.12 -40.83
C ALA A 196 23.82 38.41 -41.17
N LEU A 197 22.79 38.75 -40.40
CA LEU A 197 22.04 40.01 -40.55
C LEU A 197 22.92 41.23 -40.28
N ALA A 198 23.74 41.20 -39.23
CA ALA A 198 24.66 42.29 -38.91
C ALA A 198 25.68 42.53 -40.02
N GLU A 199 26.23 41.45 -40.61
CA GLU A 199 27.16 41.58 -41.74
C GLU A 199 26.47 42.10 -43.00
N SER A 200 25.23 41.68 -43.26
CA SER A 200 24.42 42.24 -44.36
C SER A 200 24.18 43.75 -44.17
N SER A 201 23.86 44.20 -42.95
CA SER A 201 23.68 45.62 -42.63
C SER A 201 24.95 46.42 -42.90
N ARG A 202 26.10 45.95 -42.40
CA ARG A 202 27.41 46.59 -42.65
C ARG A 202 27.73 46.66 -44.13
N LYS A 203 27.42 45.62 -44.90
CA LYS A 203 27.63 45.60 -46.35
C LYS A 203 26.73 46.62 -47.06
N SER A 204 25.47 46.75 -46.63
CA SER A 204 24.57 47.78 -47.18
C SER A 204 25.00 49.19 -46.83
N GLU A 205 25.47 49.45 -45.61
CA GLU A 205 26.01 50.75 -45.18
C GLU A 205 27.21 51.16 -46.04
N ARG A 206 28.20 50.27 -46.17
CA ARG A 206 29.36 50.51 -47.05
C ARG A 206 28.97 50.80 -48.50
N ARG A 207 27.93 50.10 -49.01
CA ARG A 207 27.43 50.32 -50.36
C ARG A 207 26.78 51.70 -50.49
N LEU A 208 26.05 52.16 -49.47
CA LEU A 208 25.47 53.49 -49.42
C LEU A 208 26.56 54.57 -49.45
N ASP A 209 27.59 54.44 -48.60
CA ASP A 209 28.71 55.38 -48.54
C ASP A 209 29.48 55.47 -49.87
N ALA A 210 29.68 54.33 -50.53
CA ALA A 210 30.31 54.29 -51.85
C ALA A 210 29.47 55.01 -52.90
N LEU A 211 28.13 54.85 -52.88
CA LEU A 211 27.24 55.56 -53.79
C LEU A 211 27.26 57.06 -53.56
N PHE A 212 27.22 57.51 -52.29
CA PHE A 212 27.35 58.93 -51.97
C PHE A 212 28.68 59.52 -52.44
N SER A 213 29.78 58.79 -52.23
CA SER A 213 31.11 59.23 -52.69
C SER A 213 31.17 59.35 -54.21
N LEU A 214 30.61 58.38 -54.95
CA LEU A 214 30.53 58.44 -56.41
C LEU A 214 29.65 59.61 -56.88
N GLN A 215 28.54 59.86 -56.21
CA GLN A 215 27.66 60.98 -56.54
C GLN A 215 28.36 62.34 -56.32
N ALA A 216 29.11 62.48 -55.23
CA ALA A 216 29.90 63.68 -54.96
C ALA A 216 30.96 63.92 -56.04
N LEU A 217 31.74 62.89 -56.40
CA LEU A 217 32.74 62.97 -57.48
C LEU A 217 32.11 63.33 -58.84
N ALA A 218 30.97 62.70 -59.17
CA ALA A 218 30.25 63.01 -60.39
C ALA A 218 29.75 64.46 -60.40
N HIS A 219 29.22 64.95 -59.28
CA HIS A 219 28.76 66.33 -59.13
C HIS A 219 29.91 67.33 -59.33
N ASP A 220 31.05 67.11 -58.66
CA ASP A 220 32.24 67.97 -58.80
C ASP A 220 32.74 67.99 -60.25
N SER A 221 32.78 66.84 -60.93
CA SER A 221 33.19 66.77 -62.33
C SER A 221 32.26 67.54 -63.27
N LEU A 222 30.95 67.55 -63.00
CA LEU A 222 29.97 68.32 -63.77
C LEU A 222 30.15 69.82 -63.56
N LEU A 223 30.39 70.24 -62.31
CA LEU A 223 30.69 71.64 -62.00
C LEU A 223 31.97 72.11 -62.70
N GLU A 224 33.03 71.29 -62.73
CA GLU A 224 34.25 71.62 -63.46
C GLU A 224 34.01 71.81 -64.96
N VAL A 225 33.25 70.90 -65.59
CA VAL A 225 32.89 71.01 -67.02
C VAL A 225 32.05 72.25 -67.29
N GLU A 226 31.08 72.57 -66.42
CA GLU A 226 30.23 73.75 -66.55
C GLU A 226 31.03 75.05 -66.43
N ILE A 227 31.94 75.13 -65.47
CA ILE A 227 32.84 76.28 -65.28
C ILE A 227 33.74 76.44 -66.52
N ALA A 228 34.35 75.36 -67.02
CA ALA A 228 35.19 75.40 -68.22
C ALA A 228 34.42 75.88 -69.46
N ASN A 229 33.19 75.37 -69.65
CA ASN A 229 32.33 75.78 -70.77
C ASN A 229 31.93 77.27 -70.67
N SER A 230 31.55 77.72 -69.49
CA SER A 230 31.19 79.12 -69.22
C SER A 230 32.39 80.06 -69.48
N ALA A 231 33.58 79.68 -69.02
CA ALA A 231 34.81 80.44 -69.27
C ALA A 231 35.13 80.53 -70.77
N ALA A 232 34.98 79.43 -71.53
CA ALA A 232 35.18 79.42 -72.97
C ALA A 232 34.17 80.32 -73.71
N LEU A 233 32.90 80.33 -73.30
CA LEU A 233 31.87 81.22 -73.86
C LEU A 233 32.19 82.69 -73.61
N ILE A 234 32.59 83.05 -72.39
CA ILE A 234 33.00 84.42 -72.04
C ILE A 234 34.20 84.85 -72.89
N GLN A 235 35.17 83.97 -73.09
CA GLN A 235 36.34 84.24 -73.93
C GLN A 235 35.94 84.48 -75.40
N MET A 236 35.04 83.65 -75.96
CA MET A 236 34.51 83.87 -77.32
C MET A 236 33.75 85.20 -77.44
N GLN A 237 32.88 85.54 -76.48
CA GLN A 237 32.17 86.81 -76.48
C GLN A 237 33.14 88.01 -76.43
N THR A 238 34.20 87.91 -75.62
CA THR A 238 35.23 88.95 -75.53
C THR A 238 35.99 89.12 -76.85
N LEU A 239 36.30 88.02 -77.54
CA LEU A 239 36.95 88.07 -78.85
C LEU A 239 36.03 88.66 -79.93
N LEU A 240 34.74 88.30 -79.93
CA LEU A 240 33.74 88.89 -80.83
C LEU A 240 33.64 90.41 -80.62
N LEU A 241 33.54 90.87 -79.38
CA LEU A 241 33.49 92.29 -79.03
C LEU A 241 34.75 93.05 -79.47
N LYS A 242 35.94 92.44 -79.36
CA LYS A 242 37.21 93.02 -79.83
C LYS A 242 37.39 92.95 -81.35
N GLY A 243 36.71 92.02 -82.03
CA GLY A 243 36.73 91.87 -83.49
C GLY A 243 35.78 92.80 -84.24
N THR A 244 34.85 93.46 -83.54
CA THR A 244 33.95 94.48 -84.11
C THR A 244 34.48 95.91 -83.90
N THR A 245 35.57 96.24 -84.57
CA THR A 245 35.89 97.61 -84.99
C THR A 245 36.62 97.55 -86.34
N LEU A 246 35.84 97.56 -87.42
CA LEU A 246 36.25 98.02 -88.76
C LEU A 246 35.86 99.50 -88.88
#